data_AF-A0A7M5XG49-F1
#
_entry.id   AF-A0A7M5XG49-F1
#
_cell.length_a   1.000
_cell.length_b   1.000
_cell.length_c   1.000
_cell.angle_alpha   90.00
_cell.angle_beta   90.00
_cell.angle_gamma   90.00
#
_symmetry.space_group_name_H-M   'P 1'
#
loop_
_entity.id
_entity.type
_entity.pdbx_description
1 polymer ?
#
loop_
_entity_poly.entity_id
_entity_poly.type
_entity_poly.pdbx_seq_one_letter_code
_entity_poly.pdbx_strand_id
1 'polypeptide(L)'
;MEILYLSLFASLIVVFSEAIETSLTPGEVEICTGAHNKLRRLHKNTPSLEWDDSLAAAAQRYAEKLVEINRKSSTNQLIHEHPTHGMGENLYWQDNRKKGTCADASLAWYNEINDYSYALGDTKNGMPVGHFTQLVWKKTLKFGVGIATMKSRKYSEYGNTETFIVAKYSPKGNFYMTGKKLRDYTANVQPRKAGSVTPTVEELDPTLKQACENGYGDGQCHDFLNDWGYTCHGDEFESYFKENCYKACGYC
;
A
#
# COMPACT_ATOMS: atom_id res chain seq x y z
N MET A 1 46.65 -10.20 -50.69
CA MET A 1 45.49 -9.34 -50.97
C MET A 1 44.42 -10.30 -51.47
N GLU A 2 43.35 -10.69 -50.77
CA GLU A 2 42.50 -10.08 -49.74
C GLU A 2 41.96 -11.18 -48.79
N ILE A 3 42.08 -10.99 -47.46
CA ILE A 3 41.05 -10.64 -46.47
C ILE A 3 40.18 -11.84 -46.00
N LEU A 4 40.46 -12.28 -44.76
CA LEU A 4 39.66 -13.18 -43.93
C LEU A 4 38.32 -12.53 -43.55
N TYR A 5 37.22 -13.26 -43.70
CA TYR A 5 35.94 -12.93 -43.07
C TYR A 5 35.85 -13.61 -41.69
N LEU A 6 36.08 -12.83 -40.63
CA LEU A 6 35.69 -13.19 -39.27
C LEU A 6 34.23 -12.78 -39.06
N SER A 7 33.33 -13.76 -38.97
CA SER A 7 31.93 -13.51 -38.58
C SER A 7 31.85 -13.27 -37.07
N LEU A 8 31.75 -11.99 -36.67
CA LEU A 8 31.37 -11.61 -35.32
C LEU A 8 29.86 -11.83 -35.16
N PHE A 9 29.45 -12.91 -34.49
CA PHE A 9 28.09 -12.98 -33.94
C PHE A 9 28.06 -12.15 -32.66
N ALA A 10 27.66 -10.88 -32.78
CA ALA A 10 27.27 -10.08 -31.64
C ALA A 10 25.99 -10.68 -31.06
N SER A 11 26.10 -11.44 -29.97
CA SER A 11 24.94 -11.88 -29.19
C SER A 11 24.30 -10.63 -28.58
N LEU A 12 23.20 -10.19 -29.19
CA LEU A 12 22.33 -9.17 -28.63
C LEU A 12 21.72 -9.76 -27.36
N ILE A 13 22.32 -9.48 -26.20
CA ILE A 13 21.67 -9.76 -24.92
C ILE A 13 20.50 -8.78 -24.85
N VAL A 14 19.32 -9.25 -25.26
CA VAL A 14 18.05 -8.62 -24.90
C VAL A 14 17.92 -8.84 -23.39
N VAL A 15 18.36 -7.86 -22.61
CA VAL A 15 17.98 -7.80 -21.20
C VAL A 15 16.48 -7.55 -21.22
N PHE A 16 15.69 -8.62 -21.07
CA PHE A 16 14.29 -8.48 -20.73
C PHE A 16 14.26 -7.76 -19.39
N SER A 17 14.06 -6.45 -19.39
CA SER A 17 13.53 -5.75 -18.23
C SER A 17 12.19 -6.40 -17.99
N GLU A 18 12.11 -7.31 -17.01
CA GLU A 18 10.84 -7.84 -16.52
C GLU A 18 10.00 -6.63 -16.12
N ALA A 19 9.09 -6.24 -17.00
CA ALA A 19 8.26 -5.07 -16.80
C ALA A 19 7.38 -5.39 -15.60
N ILE A 20 7.72 -4.79 -14.47
CA ILE A 20 6.89 -4.86 -13.30
C ILE A 20 5.77 -3.85 -13.48
N GLU A 21 4.56 -4.21 -13.07
CA GLU A 21 3.42 -3.32 -13.11
C GLU A 21 3.72 -2.02 -12.35
N THR A 22 3.73 -0.90 -13.08
CA THR A 22 4.16 0.42 -12.61
C THR A 22 3.04 1.45 -12.64
N SER A 23 1.76 1.07 -12.69
CA SER A 23 0.68 2.07 -12.67
C SER A 23 -0.62 1.46 -12.22
N LEU A 24 -1.44 2.26 -11.57
CA LEU A 24 -2.80 1.89 -11.19
C LEU A 24 -3.70 1.84 -12.43
N THR A 25 -4.52 0.80 -12.53
CA THR A 25 -5.67 0.71 -13.43
C THR A 25 -6.79 1.66 -13.00
N PRO A 26 -7.77 1.98 -13.87
CA PRO A 26 -8.93 2.78 -13.47
C PRO A 26 -9.69 2.21 -12.27
N GLY A 27 -9.84 0.87 -12.19
CA GLY A 27 -10.47 0.21 -11.04
C GLY A 27 -9.66 0.36 -9.75
N GLU A 28 -8.33 0.25 -9.82
CA GLU A 28 -7.47 0.51 -8.67
C GLU A 28 -7.52 1.99 -8.24
N VAL A 29 -7.63 2.95 -9.16
CA VAL A 29 -7.82 4.37 -8.83
C VAL A 29 -9.12 4.60 -8.03
N GLU A 30 -10.20 3.94 -8.42
CA GLU A 30 -11.47 3.97 -7.68
C GLU A 30 -11.30 3.39 -6.27
N ILE A 31 -10.57 2.28 -6.13
CA ILE A 31 -10.24 1.67 -4.83
C ILE A 31 -9.41 2.63 -3.97
N CYS A 32 -8.36 3.25 -4.52
CA CYS A 32 -7.53 4.21 -3.79
C CYS A 32 -8.36 5.39 -3.25
N THR A 33 -9.22 5.94 -4.10
CA THR A 33 -10.14 7.04 -3.75
C THR A 33 -11.18 6.61 -2.74
N GLY A 34 -11.78 5.43 -2.94
CA GLY A 34 -12.75 4.83 -2.05
C GLY A 34 -12.19 4.60 -0.66
N ALA A 35 -11.00 3.98 -0.57
CA ALA A 35 -10.34 3.65 0.68
C ALA A 35 -10.01 4.89 1.52
N HIS A 36 -9.33 5.89 0.93
CA HIS A 36 -9.02 7.16 1.60
C HIS A 36 -10.29 7.85 2.10
N ASN A 37 -11.31 7.95 1.25
CA ASN A 37 -12.53 8.67 1.59
C ASN A 37 -13.40 7.90 2.59
N LYS A 38 -13.37 6.56 2.60
CA LYS A 38 -14.06 5.76 3.63
C LYS A 38 -13.46 6.01 5.01
N LEU A 39 -12.14 6.06 5.11
CA LEU A 39 -11.43 6.40 6.34
C LEU A 39 -11.69 7.84 6.78
N ARG A 40 -11.61 8.82 5.87
CA ARG A 40 -11.91 10.24 6.18
C ARG A 40 -13.35 10.45 6.67
N ARG A 41 -14.33 9.72 6.12
CA ARG A 41 -15.74 9.79 6.55
C ARG A 41 -15.98 9.34 7.99
N LEU A 42 -15.05 8.60 8.61
CA LEU A 42 -15.12 8.24 10.03
C LEU A 42 -14.98 9.45 10.95
N HIS A 43 -14.44 10.56 10.44
CA HIS A 43 -14.13 11.78 11.19
C HIS A 43 -15.18 12.88 10.98
N LYS A 44 -15.38 13.71 12.01
CA LYS A 44 -16.31 14.83 11.96
C LYS A 44 -15.77 15.90 11.01
N ASN A 45 -16.61 16.51 10.18
CA ASN A 45 -16.25 17.68 9.37
C ASN A 45 -14.99 17.52 8.49
N THR A 46 -14.66 16.29 8.09
CA THR A 46 -13.53 15.98 7.20
C THR A 46 -14.08 15.67 5.80
N PRO A 47 -13.92 16.57 4.82
CA PRO A 47 -14.45 16.37 3.46
C PRO A 47 -13.71 15.25 2.74
N SER A 48 -14.34 14.67 1.71
CA SER A 48 -13.66 13.70 0.84
C SER A 48 -12.58 14.39 0.01
N LEU A 49 -11.54 13.65 -0.33
CA LEU A 49 -10.50 14.04 -1.29
C LEU A 49 -10.97 13.76 -2.71
N GLU A 50 -10.57 14.64 -3.61
CA GLU A 50 -10.70 14.47 -5.06
C GLU A 50 -9.39 13.91 -5.63
N TRP A 51 -9.50 12.96 -6.56
CA TRP A 51 -8.34 12.47 -7.29
C TRP A 51 -7.78 13.56 -8.21
N ASP A 52 -6.45 13.64 -8.31
CA ASP A 52 -5.76 14.58 -9.19
C ASP A 52 -4.64 13.85 -9.95
N ASP A 53 -4.78 13.80 -11.27
CA ASP A 53 -3.85 13.07 -12.14
C ASP A 53 -2.43 13.64 -12.13
N SER A 54 -2.27 14.94 -11.86
CA SER A 54 -0.93 15.54 -11.75
C SER A 54 -0.22 15.09 -10.47
N LEU A 55 -0.95 14.97 -9.36
CA LEU A 55 -0.44 14.41 -8.11
C LEU A 55 -0.17 12.91 -8.26
N ALA A 56 -1.04 12.17 -8.95
CA ALA A 56 -0.85 10.75 -9.21
C ALA A 56 0.39 10.50 -10.08
N ALA A 57 0.59 11.29 -11.14
CA ALA A 57 1.80 11.20 -11.97
C ALA A 57 3.07 11.54 -11.19
N ALA A 58 3.02 12.51 -10.27
CA ALA A 58 4.14 12.82 -9.38
C ALA A 58 4.43 11.68 -8.40
N ALA A 59 3.38 11.13 -7.79
CA ALA A 59 3.48 9.97 -6.91
C ALA A 59 4.06 8.74 -7.64
N GLN A 60 3.63 8.51 -8.88
CA GLN A 60 4.08 7.38 -9.70
C GLN A 60 5.56 7.45 -10.01
N ARG A 61 6.04 8.61 -10.49
CA ARG A 61 7.47 8.84 -10.71
C ARG A 61 8.29 8.59 -9.44
N TYR A 62 7.75 8.96 -8.28
CA TYR A 62 8.46 8.76 -7.02
C TYR A 62 8.44 7.31 -6.54
N ALA A 63 7.34 6.58 -6.74
CA ALA A 63 7.28 5.14 -6.46
C ALA A 63 8.31 4.37 -7.29
N GLU A 64 8.42 4.68 -8.58
CA GLU A 64 9.46 4.13 -9.47
C GLU A 64 10.87 4.50 -9.01
N LYS A 65 11.06 5.74 -8.53
CA LYS A 65 12.33 6.18 -7.97
C LYS A 65 12.72 5.39 -6.72
N LEU A 66 11.76 5.12 -5.82
CA LEU A 66 11.99 4.27 -4.65
C LEU A 66 12.40 2.86 -5.06
N VAL A 67 11.75 2.27 -6.06
CA VAL A 67 12.19 0.99 -6.64
C VAL A 67 13.63 1.08 -7.15
N GLU A 68 14.00 2.13 -7.90
CA GLU A 68 15.36 2.31 -8.41
C GLU A 68 16.41 2.40 -7.29
N ILE A 69 16.12 3.16 -6.23
CA ILE A 69 16.97 3.30 -5.05
C ILE A 69 17.14 1.94 -4.38
N ASN A 70 16.03 1.27 -4.13
CA ASN A 70 15.99 0.04 -3.34
C ASN A 70 16.62 -1.14 -4.09
N ARG A 71 16.50 -1.23 -5.43
CA ARG A 71 17.22 -2.24 -6.25
C ARG A 71 18.73 -2.23 -6.05
N LYS A 72 19.30 -1.06 -5.76
CA LYS A 72 20.74 -0.86 -5.58
C LYS A 72 21.17 -0.94 -4.11
N SER A 73 20.22 -1.17 -3.19
CA SER A 73 20.43 -1.14 -1.75
C SER A 73 20.24 -2.52 -1.13
N SER A 74 21.08 -2.84 -0.14
CA SER A 74 20.90 -4.02 0.73
C SER A 74 19.89 -3.79 1.86
N THR A 75 19.44 -2.54 2.04
CA THR A 75 18.45 -2.14 3.04
C THR A 75 17.26 -1.44 2.40
N ASN A 76 16.10 -1.55 3.04
CA ASN A 76 14.89 -0.90 2.58
C ASN A 76 14.95 0.60 2.92
N GLN A 77 14.76 1.43 1.90
CA GLN A 77 14.79 2.88 2.00
C GLN A 77 13.42 3.43 1.62
N LEU A 78 12.61 3.74 2.63
CA LEU A 78 11.45 4.62 2.51
C LEU A 78 11.89 6.04 2.84
N ILE A 79 12.54 6.68 1.88
CA ILE A 79 12.98 8.08 2.02
C ILE A 79 11.93 8.98 1.41
N HIS A 80 11.61 10.08 2.10
CA HIS A 80 10.69 11.09 1.60
C HIS A 80 11.31 11.88 0.44
N GLU A 81 10.48 12.26 -0.54
CA GLU A 81 10.94 13.16 -1.59
C GLU A 81 11.28 14.50 -0.95
N HIS A 82 12.52 14.96 -1.13
CA HIS A 82 12.96 16.25 -0.60
C HIS A 82 11.94 17.34 -1.00
N PRO A 83 11.64 18.36 -0.16
CA PRO A 83 10.45 19.24 -0.24
C PRO A 83 10.23 20.12 -1.49
N THR A 84 10.68 19.73 -2.67
CA THR A 84 10.77 20.52 -3.90
C THR A 84 9.42 20.93 -4.51
N HIS A 85 8.28 20.44 -4.03
CA HIS A 85 6.98 20.71 -4.68
C HIS A 85 5.84 21.15 -3.76
N GLY A 86 6.09 21.37 -2.46
CA GLY A 86 5.05 21.86 -1.54
C GLY A 86 3.84 20.93 -1.32
N MET A 87 3.90 19.71 -1.86
CA MET A 87 2.90 18.65 -1.69
C MET A 87 3.14 17.91 -0.37
N GLY A 88 2.07 17.37 0.22
CA GLY A 88 2.19 16.38 1.29
C GLY A 88 2.57 15.03 0.70
N GLU A 89 3.09 14.12 1.52
CA GLU A 89 3.51 12.80 1.08
C GLU A 89 3.29 11.76 2.18
N ASN A 90 2.73 10.60 1.79
CA ASN A 90 2.80 9.38 2.58
C ASN A 90 3.49 8.29 1.74
N LEU A 91 4.30 7.47 2.40
CA LEU A 91 5.00 6.35 1.79
C LEU A 91 4.60 5.03 2.44
N TYR A 92 4.51 3.99 1.65
CA TYR A 92 4.22 2.64 2.11
C TYR A 92 5.10 1.65 1.36
N TRP A 93 5.52 0.60 2.06
CA TRP A 93 6.26 -0.51 1.50
C TRP A 93 5.80 -1.81 2.14
N GLN A 94 5.78 -2.88 1.35
CA GLN A 94 5.70 -4.24 1.84
C GLN A 94 6.54 -5.19 0.98
N ASP A 95 6.96 -6.31 1.56
CA ASP A 95 7.53 -7.47 0.87
C ASP A 95 6.65 -8.69 1.17
N ASN A 96 5.91 -9.16 0.17
CA ASN A 96 4.93 -10.23 0.36
C ASN A 96 4.65 -10.97 -0.96
N ARG A 97 4.06 -12.17 -0.88
CA ARG A 97 3.56 -12.93 -2.04
C ARG A 97 2.43 -12.20 -2.76
N LYS A 98 1.53 -11.57 -1.98
CA LYS A 98 0.47 -10.72 -2.53
C LYS A 98 1.03 -9.31 -2.79
N LYS A 99 0.75 -8.75 -3.97
CA LYS A 99 1.07 -7.36 -4.32
C LYS A 99 0.34 -6.44 -3.34
N GLY A 100 1.03 -5.39 -2.90
CA GLY A 100 0.41 -4.40 -2.03
C GLY A 100 -0.62 -3.55 -2.74
N THR A 101 -1.68 -3.20 -2.02
CA THR A 101 -2.80 -2.41 -2.56
C THR A 101 -2.91 -1.04 -1.93
N CYS A 102 -3.69 -0.17 -2.59
CA CYS A 102 -4.07 1.10 -1.99
C CYS A 102 -4.85 0.96 -0.68
N ALA A 103 -5.65 -0.10 -0.52
CA ALA A 103 -6.36 -0.35 0.73
C ALA A 103 -5.39 -0.70 1.85
N ASP A 104 -4.38 -1.54 1.58
CA ASP A 104 -3.32 -1.86 2.55
C ASP A 104 -2.60 -0.59 3.02
N ALA A 105 -2.14 0.23 2.07
CA ALA A 105 -1.42 1.46 2.37
C ALA A 105 -2.29 2.45 3.16
N SER A 106 -3.54 2.67 2.71
CA SER A 106 -4.47 3.59 3.36
C SER A 106 -4.78 3.18 4.80
N LEU A 107 -5.01 1.87 5.03
CA LEU A 107 -5.29 1.35 6.36
C LEU A 107 -4.05 1.41 7.26
N ALA A 108 -2.87 1.06 6.75
CA ALA A 108 -1.62 1.16 7.48
C ALA A 108 -1.32 2.60 7.92
N TRP A 109 -1.45 3.57 7.01
CA TRP A 109 -1.33 4.99 7.32
C TRP A 109 -2.36 5.45 8.35
N TYR A 110 -3.60 5.02 8.21
CA TYR A 110 -4.67 5.40 9.14
C TYR A 110 -4.49 4.81 10.54
N ASN A 111 -3.93 3.61 10.67
CA ASN A 111 -3.78 2.92 11.94
C ASN A 111 -2.86 3.63 12.95
N GLU A 112 -2.05 4.61 12.51
CA GLU A 112 -1.35 5.51 13.42
C GLU A 112 -2.29 6.37 14.28
N ILE A 113 -3.60 6.42 13.96
CA ILE A 113 -4.63 7.00 14.84
C ILE A 113 -4.56 6.41 16.26
N ASN A 114 -4.15 5.15 16.38
CA ASN A 114 -4.01 4.48 17.66
C ASN A 114 -2.98 5.20 18.53
N ASP A 115 -1.97 5.82 17.95
CA ASP A 115 -0.91 6.54 18.64
C ASP A 115 -1.13 8.06 18.70
N TYR A 116 -2.19 8.57 18.07
CA TYR A 116 -2.48 10.01 18.05
C TYR A 116 -3.29 10.48 19.25
N SER A 117 -2.83 11.57 19.88
CA SER A 117 -3.56 12.27 20.93
C SER A 117 -4.19 13.56 20.40
N TYR A 118 -5.52 13.57 20.29
CA TYR A 118 -6.28 14.78 19.92
C TYR A 118 -6.10 15.93 20.92
N ALA A 119 -5.85 15.62 22.20
CA ALA A 119 -5.63 16.63 23.23
C ALA A 119 -4.27 17.34 23.06
N LEU A 120 -3.26 16.62 22.55
CA LEU A 120 -1.91 17.15 22.34
C LEU A 120 -1.73 17.70 20.92
N GLY A 121 -2.55 17.27 19.96
CA GLY A 121 -2.28 17.50 18.54
C GLY A 121 -0.98 16.81 18.12
N ASP A 122 -0.65 15.70 18.76
CA ASP A 122 0.66 15.02 18.66
C ASP A 122 0.56 13.54 19.04
N THR A 123 1.66 12.83 18.88
CA THR A 123 1.82 11.45 19.35
C THR A 123 1.65 11.31 20.87
N LYS A 124 1.01 10.22 21.30
CA LYS A 124 0.79 9.88 22.72
C LYS A 124 2.01 9.23 23.38
N ASN A 125 2.88 8.60 22.58
CA ASN A 125 3.95 7.70 23.02
C ASN A 125 5.24 7.83 22.21
N GLY A 126 5.36 8.87 21.37
CA GLY A 126 6.54 9.08 20.52
C GLY A 126 6.50 8.30 19.20
N MET A 127 5.48 7.47 18.97
CA MET A 127 5.32 6.75 17.70
C MET A 127 4.91 7.70 16.56
N PRO A 128 5.29 7.37 15.30
CA PRO A 128 4.88 8.15 14.13
C PRO A 128 3.36 8.25 14.01
N VAL A 129 2.87 9.45 13.72
CA VAL A 129 1.44 9.76 13.48
C VAL A 129 1.21 10.57 12.21
N GLY A 130 2.29 10.86 11.47
CA GLY A 130 2.29 11.78 10.35
C GLY A 130 1.47 11.29 9.16
N HIS A 131 1.44 9.98 8.91
CA HIS A 131 0.67 9.42 7.81
C HIS A 131 -0.82 9.54 8.08
N PHE A 132 -1.26 9.20 9.31
CA PHE A 132 -2.64 9.36 9.73
C PHE A 132 -3.07 10.82 9.62
N THR A 133 -2.30 11.75 10.21
CA THR A 133 -2.70 13.16 10.26
C THR A 133 -2.75 13.79 8.86
N GLN A 134 -1.87 13.39 7.93
CA GLN A 134 -1.96 13.81 6.54
C GLN A 134 -3.21 13.23 5.85
N LEU A 135 -3.49 11.95 6.00
CA LEU A 135 -4.63 11.27 5.37
C LEU A 135 -5.95 11.93 5.76
N VAL A 136 -6.12 12.29 7.04
CA VAL A 136 -7.35 12.93 7.55
C VAL A 136 -7.29 14.46 7.61
N TRP A 137 -6.24 15.08 7.07
CA TRP A 137 -6.06 16.54 7.13
C TRP A 137 -7.22 17.25 6.43
N LYS A 138 -8.02 18.01 7.19
CA LYS A 138 -9.25 18.65 6.70
C LYS A 138 -9.03 19.59 5.51
N LYS A 139 -7.94 20.36 5.53
CA LYS A 139 -7.61 21.33 4.48
C LYS A 139 -6.99 20.71 3.22
N THR A 140 -6.57 19.45 3.27
CA THR A 140 -6.15 18.74 2.06
C THR A 140 -7.40 18.37 1.28
N LEU A 141 -7.42 18.72 0.00
CA LEU A 141 -8.60 18.60 -0.88
C LEU A 141 -8.38 17.60 -2.00
N LYS A 142 -7.13 17.50 -2.48
CA LYS A 142 -6.75 16.66 -3.60
C LYS A 142 -5.65 15.70 -3.21
N PHE A 143 -5.64 14.55 -3.86
CA PHE A 143 -4.56 13.59 -3.73
C PHE A 143 -4.39 12.77 -5.00
N GLY A 144 -3.24 12.11 -5.13
CA GLY A 144 -3.01 11.11 -6.16
C GLY A 144 -2.01 10.08 -5.64
N VAL A 145 -2.14 8.85 -6.13
CA VAL A 145 -1.33 7.71 -5.68
C VAL A 145 -0.56 7.14 -6.86
N GLY A 146 0.66 6.70 -6.58
CA GLY A 146 1.51 5.95 -7.50
C GLY A 146 1.97 4.65 -6.86
N ILE A 147 2.15 3.62 -7.68
CA ILE A 147 2.55 2.27 -7.26
C ILE A 147 3.68 1.77 -8.15
N ALA A 148 4.70 1.20 -7.53
CA ALA A 148 5.75 0.51 -8.24
C ALA A 148 6.11 -0.76 -7.49
N THR A 149 6.09 -1.87 -8.21
CA THR A 149 6.43 -3.18 -7.63
C THR A 149 7.78 -3.62 -8.18
N MET A 150 8.42 -4.59 -7.54
CA MET A 150 9.49 -5.40 -8.11
C MET A 150 9.54 -6.77 -7.44
N LYS A 151 10.26 -7.72 -8.03
CA LYS A 151 10.58 -8.97 -7.33
C LYS A 151 11.27 -8.64 -6.01
N SER A 152 10.92 -9.36 -4.95
CA SER A 152 11.56 -9.17 -3.65
C SER A 152 13.07 -9.39 -3.78
N ARG A 153 13.87 -8.48 -3.22
CA ARG A 153 15.33 -8.67 -3.20
C ARG A 153 15.76 -9.87 -2.36
N LYS A 154 14.94 -10.27 -1.38
CA LYS A 154 15.30 -11.26 -0.36
C LYS A 154 14.56 -12.59 -0.52
N TYR A 155 13.36 -12.57 -1.08
CA TYR A 155 12.43 -13.70 -1.07
C TYR A 155 11.83 -13.99 -2.46
N SER A 156 12.49 -13.53 -3.53
CA SER A 156 12.00 -13.72 -4.91
C SER A 156 11.75 -15.19 -5.28
N GLU A 157 12.54 -16.12 -4.74
CA GLU A 157 12.41 -17.56 -4.94
C GLU A 157 11.12 -18.13 -4.34
N TYR A 158 10.52 -17.45 -3.37
CA TYR A 158 9.22 -17.81 -2.78
C TYR A 158 8.03 -17.11 -3.45
N GLY A 159 8.27 -16.42 -4.57
CA GLY A 159 7.26 -15.68 -5.31
C GLY A 159 6.94 -14.29 -4.72
N ASN A 160 7.72 -13.81 -3.75
CA ASN A 160 7.47 -12.51 -3.15
C ASN A 160 7.78 -11.34 -4.08
N THR A 161 7.05 -10.26 -3.86
CA THR A 161 7.26 -8.95 -4.48
C THR A 161 7.40 -7.87 -3.42
N GLU A 162 8.25 -6.89 -3.70
CA GLU A 162 8.32 -5.65 -2.96
C GLU A 162 7.47 -4.58 -3.65
N THR A 163 6.45 -4.07 -2.96
CA THR A 163 5.54 -3.05 -3.47
C THR A 163 5.78 -1.73 -2.74
N PHE A 164 6.01 -0.65 -3.49
CA PHE A 164 6.12 0.72 -2.99
C PHE A 164 4.88 1.50 -3.43
N ILE A 165 4.23 2.17 -2.47
CA ILE A 165 3.06 3.01 -2.73
C ILE A 165 3.33 4.40 -2.18
N VAL A 166 3.12 5.40 -3.02
CA VAL A 166 3.33 6.81 -2.68
C VAL A 166 2.00 7.53 -2.84
N ALA A 167 1.59 8.32 -1.86
CA ALA A 167 0.48 9.25 -1.99
C ALA A 167 1.00 10.69 -1.91
N LYS A 168 0.57 11.55 -2.84
CA LYS A 168 0.84 12.99 -2.84
C LYS A 168 -0.44 13.76 -2.54
N TYR A 169 -0.32 14.81 -1.74
CA TYR A 169 -1.47 15.55 -1.20
C TYR A 169 -1.37 17.05 -1.48
N SER A 170 -2.50 17.68 -1.85
CA SER A 170 -2.57 19.13 -2.06
C SER A 170 -3.87 19.75 -1.52
N PRO A 171 -3.80 20.87 -0.79
CA PRO A 171 -2.62 21.41 -0.12
C PRO A 171 -1.99 20.40 0.84
N LYS A 172 -0.69 20.53 1.12
CA LYS A 172 0.00 19.65 2.08
C LYS A 172 -0.63 19.76 3.47
N GLY A 173 -0.74 18.62 4.14
CA GLY A 173 -1.09 18.53 5.54
C GLY A 173 0.14 18.69 6.44
N ASN A 174 -0.03 18.38 7.72
CA ASN A 174 1.04 18.39 8.74
C ASN A 174 1.82 19.72 8.81
N PHE A 175 1.17 20.81 8.39
CA PHE A 175 1.73 22.15 8.43
C PHE A 175 1.12 22.92 9.59
N TYR A 176 1.97 23.58 10.37
CA TYR A 176 1.57 24.42 11.48
C TYR A 176 2.49 25.62 11.57
N MET A 177 1.95 26.72 12.10
CA MET A 177 2.75 27.89 12.42
C MET A 177 3.53 27.64 13.71
N THR A 178 4.77 28.14 13.79
CA THR A 178 5.60 28.06 15.00
C THR A 178 4.82 28.55 16.23
N GLY A 179 4.82 27.74 17.29
CA GLY A 179 4.06 28.01 18.52
C GLY A 179 2.55 27.74 18.45
N LYS A 180 2.03 27.23 17.32
CA LYS A 180 0.58 27.02 17.11
C LYS A 180 0.21 25.59 16.68
N LYS A 181 1.09 24.62 16.93
CA LYS A 181 0.89 23.20 16.57
C LYS A 181 -0.47 22.67 17.01
N LEU A 182 -0.78 22.70 18.32
CA LEU A 182 -2.05 22.20 18.84
C LEU A 182 -3.26 22.84 18.16
N ARG A 183 -3.25 24.17 17.98
CA ARG A 183 -4.33 24.90 17.30
C ARG A 183 -4.51 24.41 15.87
N ASP A 184 -3.42 24.32 15.11
CA ASP A 184 -3.47 23.98 13.69
C ASP A 184 -3.82 22.50 13.48
N TYR A 185 -3.34 21.60 14.34
CA TYR A 185 -3.70 20.18 14.32
C TYR A 185 -5.16 19.97 14.74
N THR A 186 -5.64 20.57 15.82
CA THR A 186 -7.05 20.45 16.24
C THR A 186 -8.02 21.04 15.21
N ALA A 187 -7.59 22.02 14.40
CA ALA A 187 -8.40 22.55 13.30
C ALA A 187 -8.48 21.61 12.08
N ASN A 188 -7.52 20.69 11.91
CA ASN A 188 -7.41 19.85 10.71
C ASN A 188 -7.60 18.35 10.95
N VAL A 189 -7.27 17.85 12.13
CA VAL A 189 -7.37 16.44 12.53
C VAL A 189 -8.56 16.32 13.48
N GLN A 190 -9.74 16.15 12.88
CA GLN A 190 -10.99 16.12 13.62
C GLN A 190 -11.19 14.75 14.30
N PRO A 191 -11.83 14.68 15.48
CA PRO A 191 -12.10 13.40 16.13
C PRO A 191 -13.09 12.55 15.32
N ARG A 192 -13.08 11.24 15.59
CA ARG A 192 -14.05 10.30 15.01
C ARG A 192 -15.48 10.67 15.40
N LYS A 193 -16.43 10.33 14.53
CA LYS A 193 -17.86 10.28 14.85
C LYS A 193 -18.10 9.17 15.87
N ALA A 194 -19.08 9.35 16.75
CA ALA A 194 -19.42 8.34 17.75
C ALA A 194 -19.87 7.04 17.06
N GLY A 195 -19.40 5.90 17.55
CA GLY A 195 -19.72 4.58 17.00
C GLY A 195 -19.00 4.21 15.69
N SER A 196 -18.14 5.06 15.14
CA SER A 196 -17.32 4.71 13.97
C SER A 196 -16.39 3.54 14.29
N VAL A 197 -16.39 2.52 13.43
CA VAL A 197 -15.46 1.38 13.45
C VAL A 197 -14.46 1.50 12.31
N THR A 198 -13.21 1.08 12.53
CA THR A 198 -12.19 1.11 11.48
C THR A 198 -12.45 -0.08 10.56
N PRO A 199 -12.64 0.13 9.25
CA PRO A 199 -12.93 -0.97 8.34
C PRO A 199 -11.73 -1.91 8.18
N THR A 200 -11.99 -3.17 7.81
CA THR A 200 -10.93 -4.10 7.37
C THR A 200 -10.42 -3.73 5.98
N VAL A 201 -9.32 -4.36 5.56
CA VAL A 201 -8.76 -4.10 4.22
C VAL A 201 -9.72 -4.56 3.11
N GLU A 202 -10.46 -5.65 3.31
CA GLU A 202 -11.47 -6.18 2.38
C GLU A 202 -12.71 -5.28 2.32
N GLU A 203 -13.02 -4.57 3.41
CA GLU A 203 -14.07 -3.56 3.38
C GLU A 203 -13.62 -2.28 2.66
N LEU A 204 -12.31 -2.00 2.61
CA LEU A 204 -11.75 -0.88 1.85
C LEU A 204 -11.58 -1.22 0.37
N ASP A 205 -11.23 -2.47 0.08
CA ASP A 205 -11.12 -3.04 -1.27
C ASP A 205 -11.90 -4.36 -1.34
N PRO A 206 -13.17 -4.30 -1.78
CA PRO A 206 -14.00 -5.49 -1.93
C PRO A 206 -13.47 -6.51 -2.94
N THR A 207 -12.53 -6.14 -3.82
CA THR A 207 -11.92 -7.08 -4.76
C THR A 207 -10.96 -8.05 -4.06
N LEU A 208 -10.47 -7.67 -2.87
CA LEU A 208 -9.67 -8.54 -2.01
C LEU A 208 -10.51 -9.57 -1.26
N LYS A 209 -11.85 -9.41 -1.22
CA LYS A 209 -12.72 -10.43 -0.69
C LYS A 209 -12.59 -11.66 -1.59
N GLN A 210 -11.82 -12.63 -1.10
CA GLN A 210 -11.64 -13.90 -1.78
C GLN A 210 -13.03 -14.46 -2.05
N ALA A 211 -13.35 -14.74 -3.32
CA ALA A 211 -14.55 -15.50 -3.64
C ALA A 211 -14.54 -16.75 -2.74
N CYS A 212 -15.70 -17.19 -2.23
CA CYS A 212 -15.74 -18.39 -1.39
C CYS A 212 -15.49 -19.63 -2.27
N GLU A 213 -14.23 -19.80 -2.66
CA GLU A 213 -13.71 -20.76 -3.61
C GLU A 213 -12.33 -21.23 -3.10
N ASN A 214 -12.00 -22.48 -3.37
CA ASN A 214 -10.71 -23.06 -3.02
C ASN A 214 -9.67 -22.75 -4.11
N GLY A 215 -8.43 -22.45 -3.74
CA GLY A 215 -7.34 -22.17 -4.67
C GLY A 215 -6.95 -23.35 -5.57
N TYR A 216 -7.22 -24.58 -5.12
CA TYR A 216 -7.02 -25.83 -5.88
C TYR A 216 -8.33 -26.50 -6.33
N GLY A 217 -9.48 -25.86 -6.11
CA GLY A 217 -10.79 -26.51 -6.19
C GLY A 217 -11.04 -27.47 -5.01
N ASP A 218 -12.29 -27.96 -4.90
CA ASP A 218 -12.76 -28.69 -3.71
C ASP A 218 -12.08 -30.06 -3.53
N GLY A 219 -11.61 -30.70 -4.61
CA GLY A 219 -11.03 -32.05 -4.57
C GLY A 219 -9.73 -32.14 -3.76
N GLN A 220 -8.74 -31.30 -4.05
CA GLN A 220 -7.44 -31.40 -3.39
C GLN A 220 -7.50 -31.00 -1.91
N CYS A 221 -8.36 -30.03 -1.58
CA CYS A 221 -8.63 -29.68 -0.19
C CYS A 221 -9.37 -30.80 0.56
N HIS A 222 -10.19 -31.59 -0.13
CA HIS A 222 -10.81 -32.77 0.45
C HIS A 222 -9.76 -33.81 0.84
N ASP A 223 -8.80 -34.09 -0.05
CA ASP A 223 -7.73 -35.07 0.20
C ASP A 223 -6.89 -34.67 1.44
N PHE A 224 -6.50 -33.39 1.54
CA PHE A 224 -5.74 -32.92 2.71
C PHE A 224 -6.51 -33.08 4.03
N LEU A 225 -7.79 -32.71 4.04
CA LEU A 225 -8.58 -32.69 5.27
C LEU A 225 -9.09 -34.08 5.68
N ASN A 226 -9.51 -34.89 4.71
CA ASN A 226 -10.18 -36.16 4.98
C ASN A 226 -9.25 -37.37 4.85
N ASP A 227 -8.31 -37.36 3.90
CA ASP A 227 -7.44 -38.51 3.67
C ASP A 227 -6.13 -38.41 4.44
N TRP A 228 -5.58 -37.20 4.60
CA TRP A 228 -4.26 -37.00 5.20
C TRP A 228 -4.31 -36.46 6.64
N GLY A 229 -5.51 -36.19 7.15
CA GLY A 229 -5.75 -35.86 8.57
C GLY A 229 -5.27 -34.48 9.01
N TYR A 230 -5.08 -33.55 8.06
CA TYR A 230 -4.79 -32.16 8.39
C TYR A 230 -6.04 -31.43 8.91
N THR A 231 -5.83 -30.36 9.67
CA THR A 231 -6.93 -29.60 10.27
C THR A 231 -6.86 -28.16 9.86
N CYS A 232 -7.99 -27.56 9.49
CA CYS A 232 -8.02 -26.17 9.08
C CYS A 232 -7.42 -25.21 10.13
N HIS A 233 -7.58 -25.49 11.43
CA HIS A 233 -7.21 -24.58 12.52
C HIS A 233 -6.18 -25.20 13.47
N GLY A 234 -5.25 -24.38 13.94
CA GLY A 234 -4.32 -24.75 15.02
C GLY A 234 -3.16 -25.65 14.61
N ASP A 235 -3.02 -25.97 13.33
CA ASP A 235 -1.85 -26.63 12.77
C ASP A 235 -0.87 -25.62 12.15
N GLU A 236 0.34 -26.09 11.83
CA GLU A 236 1.36 -25.27 11.16
C GLU A 236 0.96 -24.87 9.72
N PHE A 237 -0.12 -25.46 9.20
CA PHE A 237 -0.65 -25.26 7.85
C PHE A 237 -1.89 -24.36 7.82
N GLU A 238 -2.32 -23.79 8.95
CA GLU A 238 -3.52 -22.94 9.01
C GLU A 238 -3.44 -21.77 8.01
N SER A 239 -2.27 -21.15 7.89
CA SER A 239 -2.01 -20.12 6.88
C SER A 239 -2.15 -20.65 5.44
N TYR A 240 -1.69 -21.88 5.19
CA TYR A 240 -1.83 -22.53 3.88
C TYR A 240 -3.30 -22.84 3.57
N PHE A 241 -4.07 -23.36 4.53
CA PHE A 241 -5.49 -23.66 4.37
C PHE A 241 -6.34 -22.39 4.21
N LYS A 242 -6.00 -21.29 4.88
CA LYS A 242 -6.65 -19.99 4.66
C LYS A 242 -6.44 -19.45 3.25
N GLU A 243 -5.29 -19.71 2.63
CA GLU A 243 -5.03 -19.26 1.28
C GLU A 243 -5.62 -20.18 0.21
N ASN A 244 -5.53 -21.50 0.43
CA ASN A 244 -5.75 -22.50 -0.62
C ASN A 244 -7.01 -23.34 -0.46
N CYS A 245 -7.54 -23.46 0.75
CA CYS A 245 -8.74 -24.25 1.08
C CYS A 245 -9.80 -23.41 1.79
N TYR A 246 -9.86 -22.14 1.43
CA TYR A 246 -10.69 -21.10 2.05
C TYR A 246 -12.16 -21.51 2.19
N LYS A 247 -12.76 -22.08 1.13
CA LYS A 247 -14.13 -22.59 1.14
C LYS A 247 -14.27 -23.89 1.93
N ALA A 248 -13.38 -24.86 1.71
CA ALA A 248 -13.44 -26.17 2.37
C ALA A 248 -13.30 -26.06 3.89
N CYS A 249 -12.54 -25.08 4.36
CA CYS A 249 -12.32 -24.80 5.77
C CYS A 249 -13.32 -23.83 6.39
N GLY A 250 -14.34 -23.38 5.66
CA GLY A 250 -15.34 -22.44 6.19
C GLY A 250 -14.73 -21.11 6.64
N TYR A 251 -13.72 -20.64 5.92
CA TYR A 251 -13.11 -19.32 6.16
C TYR A 251 -13.85 -18.17 5.47
N CYS A 252 -14.84 -18.51 4.64
CA CYS A 252 -15.96 -17.64 4.35
C CYS A 252 -17.07 -17.87 5.40
#